data_AF-A0A6M6AID8-F1
#
_entry.id   AF-A0A6M6AID8-F1
#
_cell.length_a   1.000
_cell.length_b   1.000
_cell.length_c   1.000
_cell.angle_alpha   90.00
_cell.angle_beta   90.00
_cell.angle_gamma   90.00
#
_symmetry.space_group_name_H-M   'P 1'
#
loop_
_entity.id
_entity.type
_entity.pdbx_description
1 polymer ?
#
loop_
_entity_poly.entity_id
_entity_poly.type
_entity_poly.pdbx_seq_one_letter_code
_entity_poly.pdbx_strand_id
1 'polypeptide(L)'
;SPLGESKRGGEVYRLYDVGGQRNERRKWIHLFEGVNAVIFCAAISEYDQMLFEDETKNRMMETKELFDWVLKQRCFEKTSFMLFLNKFDIFEKKIQKVPLSVCEWFKDYQPIAPGKQEVEHAY
;
A
#
# COMPACT_ATOMS: atom_id res chain seq x y z
N SER A 1 -11.75 -14.63 4.70
CA SER A 1 -11.76 -15.70 5.72
C SER A 1 -10.61 -15.48 6.69
N PRO A 2 -10.71 -15.88 7.97
CA PRO A 2 -9.61 -15.70 8.92
C PRO A 2 -8.37 -16.47 8.45
N LEU A 3 -7.21 -15.81 8.47
CA LEU A 3 -5.93 -16.40 8.03
C LEU A 3 -5.24 -17.24 9.10
N GLY A 4 -5.68 -17.17 10.36
CA GLY A 4 -5.15 -17.97 11.47
C GLY A 4 -5.33 -17.32 12.84
N GLU A 5 -5.09 -18.09 13.90
CA GLU A 5 -5.00 -17.62 15.28
C GLU A 5 -3.59 -17.94 15.81
N SER A 6 -2.87 -16.93 16.29
CA SER A 6 -1.54 -17.11 16.91
C SER A 6 -1.60 -16.71 18.37
N LYS A 7 -1.12 -17.59 19.26
CA LYS A 7 -1.00 -17.33 20.70
C LYS A 7 0.46 -17.06 21.05
N ARG A 8 0.78 -15.82 21.42
CA ARG A 8 2.03 -15.47 22.12
C ARG A 8 1.65 -14.63 23.35
N GLY A 9 2.08 -15.04 24.54
CA GLY A 9 1.85 -14.27 25.77
C GLY A 9 0.39 -14.21 26.28
N GLY A 10 -0.51 -15.06 25.77
CA GLY A 10 -1.94 -15.05 26.15
C GLY A 10 -2.82 -14.16 25.27
N GLU A 11 -2.23 -13.37 24.37
CA GLU A 11 -2.97 -12.57 23.41
C GLU A 11 -3.34 -13.38 22.16
N VAL A 12 -4.54 -13.13 21.64
CA VAL A 12 -5.08 -13.78 20.44
C VAL A 12 -5.33 -12.69 19.40
N TYR A 13 -4.68 -12.83 18.25
CA TYR A 13 -4.90 -11.96 17.09
C TYR A 13 -5.71 -12.72 16.03
N ARG A 14 -6.69 -12.04 15.44
CA ARG A 14 -7.45 -12.55 14.30
C ARG A 14 -7.18 -11.67 13.09
N LEU A 15 -6.53 -12.26 12.09
CA LEU A 15 -6.20 -11.59 10.84
C LEU A 15 -7.26 -11.90 9.76
N TYR A 16 -7.77 -10.85 9.12
CA TYR A 16 -8.67 -10.96 7.98
C TYR A 16 -7.97 -10.49 6.72
N ASP A 17 -7.93 -11.34 5.70
CA ASP A 17 -7.46 -10.98 4.35
C ASP A 17 -8.64 -10.62 3.45
N VAL A 18 -8.48 -9.53 2.72
CA VAL A 18 -9.48 -8.99 1.81
C VAL A 18 -8.86 -8.68 0.45
N GLY A 19 -9.59 -8.98 -0.62
CA GLY A 19 -9.18 -8.61 -1.97
C GLY A 19 -9.09 -7.09 -2.11
N GLY A 20 -7.96 -6.62 -2.68
CA GLY A 20 -7.69 -5.20 -2.92
C GLY A 20 -8.20 -4.65 -4.26
N GLN A 21 -8.64 -5.52 -5.16
CA GLN A 21 -9.22 -5.14 -6.45
C GLN A 21 -10.53 -4.37 -6.26
N ARG A 22 -10.82 -3.42 -7.15
CA ARG A 22 -11.96 -2.49 -7.00
C ARG A 22 -13.30 -3.19 -6.75
N ASN A 23 -13.55 -4.32 -7.42
CA ASN A 23 -14.80 -5.10 -7.25
C ASN A 23 -14.91 -5.78 -5.87
N GLU A 24 -13.80 -6.11 -5.24
CA GLU A 24 -13.75 -6.77 -3.94
C GLU A 24 -13.90 -5.79 -2.77
N ARG A 25 -13.57 -4.51 -2.99
CA ARG A 25 -13.62 -3.46 -1.94
C ARG A 25 -15.02 -3.22 -1.38
N ARG A 26 -16.08 -3.55 -2.14
CA ARG A 26 -17.47 -3.47 -1.66
C ARG A 26 -17.72 -4.35 -0.42
N LYS A 27 -16.92 -5.42 -0.25
CA LYS A 27 -17.05 -6.37 0.87
C LYS A 27 -16.35 -5.88 2.14
N TRP A 28 -15.49 -4.86 2.04
CA TRP A 28 -14.66 -4.40 3.16
C TRP A 28 -15.48 -3.88 4.34
N ILE A 29 -16.61 -3.20 4.05
CA ILE A 29 -17.48 -2.61 5.08
C ILE A 29 -17.98 -3.63 6.11
N HIS A 30 -18.11 -4.91 5.72
CA HIS A 30 -18.54 -5.99 6.62
C HIS A 30 -17.49 -6.40 7.65
N LEU A 31 -16.25 -5.89 7.53
CA LEU A 31 -15.13 -6.25 8.39
C LEU A 31 -14.61 -5.08 9.22
N PHE A 32 -15.22 -3.90 9.12
CA PHE A 32 -14.69 -2.67 9.70
C PHE A 32 -15.05 -2.47 11.18
N GLU A 33 -15.99 -3.24 11.73
CA GLU A 33 -16.35 -3.15 13.15
C GLU A 33 -15.35 -3.91 14.03
N GLY A 34 -14.88 -3.26 15.10
CA GLY A 34 -14.00 -3.88 16.09
C GLY A 34 -12.55 -4.09 15.64
N VAL A 35 -12.11 -3.40 14.58
CA VAL A 35 -10.73 -3.51 14.07
C VAL A 35 -9.76 -2.73 14.97
N ASN A 36 -8.85 -3.45 15.63
CA ASN A 36 -7.79 -2.84 16.45
C ASN A 36 -6.70 -2.19 15.60
N ALA A 37 -6.35 -2.82 14.47
CA ALA A 37 -5.34 -2.31 13.56
C ALA A 37 -5.64 -2.66 12.09
N VAL A 38 -5.30 -1.75 11.19
CA VAL A 38 -5.30 -1.95 9.74
C VAL A 38 -3.86 -2.11 9.28
N ILE A 39 -3.58 -3.20 8.56
CA ILE A 39 -2.32 -3.36 7.81
C ILE A 39 -2.64 -3.00 6.35
N PHE A 40 -2.13 -1.85 5.91
CA PHE A 40 -2.28 -1.39 4.53
C PHE A 40 -1.00 -1.69 3.75
N CYS A 41 -1.10 -2.54 2.73
CA CYS A 41 0.05 -2.91 1.89
C CYS A 41 0.08 -2.05 0.62
N ALA A 42 1.05 -1.15 0.52
CA ALA A 42 1.31 -0.33 -0.67
C ALA A 42 2.47 -0.94 -1.47
N ALA A 43 2.21 -1.37 -2.72
CA ALA A 43 3.26 -1.92 -3.57
C ALA A 43 4.06 -0.78 -4.22
N ILE A 44 5.17 -0.38 -3.58
CA ILE A 44 5.92 0.82 -4.00
C ILE A 44 6.56 0.67 -5.37
N SER A 45 6.81 -0.56 -5.82
CA SER A 45 7.37 -0.85 -7.14
C SER A 45 6.43 -0.54 -8.32
N GLU A 46 5.16 -0.19 -8.09
CA GLU A 46 4.15 -0.06 -9.14
C GLU A 46 3.97 1.38 -9.66
N TYR A 47 4.91 2.28 -9.35
CA TYR A 47 4.86 3.70 -9.73
C TYR A 47 4.85 3.98 -11.23
N ASP A 48 5.30 3.04 -12.05
CA ASP A 48 5.33 3.11 -13.53
C ASP A 48 4.28 2.20 -14.19
N GLN A 49 3.37 1.60 -13.43
CA GLN A 49 2.40 0.64 -13.93
C GLN A 49 0.99 1.21 -13.99
N MET A 50 0.18 0.70 -14.93
CA MET A 50 -1.25 1.00 -15.01
C MET A 50 -2.09 -0.13 -14.36
N LEU A 51 -3.29 0.20 -13.88
CA LEU A 51 -4.22 -0.80 -13.37
C LEU A 51 -4.61 -1.79 -14.46
N PHE A 52 -4.95 -3.02 -14.05
CA PHE A 52 -5.51 -4.00 -14.97
C PHE A 52 -6.95 -3.65 -15.35
N GLU A 53 -7.70 -3.09 -14.39
CA GLU A 53 -9.09 -2.69 -14.58
C GLU A 53 -9.25 -1.36 -15.34
N ASP A 54 -8.17 -0.57 -15.47
CA ASP A 54 -8.17 0.76 -16.08
C ASP A 54 -6.73 1.14 -16.53
N GLU A 55 -6.45 0.95 -17.82
CA GLU A 55 -5.13 1.21 -18.41
C GLU A 55 -4.76 2.70 -18.45
N THR A 56 -5.67 3.60 -18.08
CA THR A 56 -5.39 5.04 -17.98
C THR A 56 -4.98 5.48 -16.58
N LYS A 57 -5.17 4.60 -15.58
CA LYS A 57 -4.92 4.92 -14.16
C LYS A 57 -3.62 4.28 -13.68
N ASN A 58 -2.68 5.13 -13.27
CA ASN A 58 -1.44 4.68 -12.63
C ASN A 58 -1.72 3.98 -11.28
N ARG A 59 -1.06 2.85 -11.03
CA ARG A 59 -1.28 2.02 -9.83
C ARG A 59 -0.87 2.70 -8.53
N MET A 60 0.20 3.49 -8.54
CA MET A 60 0.63 4.23 -7.36
C MET A 60 -0.37 5.35 -7.03
N MET A 61 -0.92 6.03 -8.04
CA MET A 61 -1.99 7.01 -7.84
C MET A 61 -3.25 6.37 -7.24
N GLU A 62 -3.66 5.20 -7.73
CA GLU A 62 -4.76 4.42 -7.12
C GLU A 62 -4.44 4.05 -5.67
N THR A 63 -3.21 3.63 -5.37
CA THR A 63 -2.78 3.28 -4.01
C THR A 63 -2.87 4.48 -3.07
N LYS A 64 -2.41 5.65 -3.52
CA LYS A 64 -2.50 6.93 -2.79
C LYS A 64 -3.95 7.29 -2.48
N GLU A 65 -4.82 7.26 -3.49
CA GLU A 65 -6.23 7.62 -3.35
C GLU A 65 -6.99 6.63 -2.45
N LEU A 66 -6.70 5.34 -2.59
CA LEU A 66 -7.29 4.31 -1.74
C LEU A 66 -6.85 4.48 -0.29
N PHE A 67 -5.57 4.73 -0.03
CA PHE A 67 -5.07 4.95 1.31
C PHE A 67 -5.72 6.18 1.97
N ASP A 68 -5.79 7.30 1.24
CA ASP A 68 -6.50 8.51 1.69
C ASP A 68 -7.98 8.23 2.01
N TRP A 69 -8.66 7.44 1.16
CA TRP A 69 -10.05 7.04 1.41
C TRP A 69 -10.19 6.16 2.66
N VAL A 70 -9.28 5.20 2.88
CA VAL A 70 -9.28 4.33 4.07
C VAL A 70 -9.08 5.15 5.34
N LEU A 71 -8.13 6.10 5.34
CA LEU A 71 -7.86 6.96 6.49
C LEU A 71 -9.07 7.84 6.88
N LYS A 72 -9.98 8.13 5.94
CA LYS A 72 -11.18 8.94 6.16
C LYS A 72 -12.38 8.15 6.70
N GLN A 73 -12.28 6.83 6.86
CA GLN A 73 -13.39 6.03 7.37
C GLN A 73 -13.58 6.26 8.88
N ARG A 74 -14.79 6.65 9.28
CA ARG A 74 -15.11 6.94 10.69
C ARG A 74 -14.90 5.74 11.62
N CYS A 75 -15.10 4.53 11.13
CA CYS A 75 -14.85 3.29 11.88
C CYS A 75 -13.38 3.09 12.27
N PHE A 76 -12.44 3.83 11.66
CA PHE A 76 -11.01 3.74 11.92
C PHE A 76 -10.43 4.90 12.75
N GLU A 77 -11.26 5.76 13.32
CA GLU A 77 -10.82 6.94 14.08
C GLU A 77 -9.83 6.61 15.21
N LYS A 78 -9.96 5.44 15.85
CA LYS A 78 -9.09 4.96 16.93
C LYS A 78 -8.25 3.74 16.55
N THR A 79 -8.31 3.34 15.28
CA THR A 79 -7.65 2.14 14.78
C THR A 79 -6.19 2.45 14.47
N SER A 80 -5.28 1.57 14.89
CA SER A 80 -3.86 1.72 14.57
C SER A 80 -3.61 1.40 13.10
N PHE A 81 -2.76 2.18 12.43
CA PHE A 81 -2.39 1.95 11.04
C PHE A 81 -0.94 1.48 10.93
N MET A 82 -0.76 0.33 10.28
CA MET A 82 0.53 -0.19 9.85
C MET A 82 0.60 -0.09 8.33
N LEU A 83 1.42 0.83 7.82
CA LEU A 83 1.66 0.97 6.38
C LEU A 83 2.88 0.13 5.99
N PHE A 84 2.65 -0.89 5.17
CA PHE A 84 3.71 -1.72 4.61
C PHE A 84 4.04 -1.24 3.20
N LEU A 85 5.20 -0.64 3.04
CA LEU A 85 5.79 -0.31 1.74
C LEU A 85 6.40 -1.59 1.16
N ASN A 86 5.59 -2.35 0.43
CA ASN A 86 5.90 -3.69 -0.03
C ASN A 86 6.53 -3.71 -1.43
N LYS A 87 7.14 -4.84 -1.81
CA LYS A 87 7.87 -5.05 -3.07
C LYS A 87 9.10 -4.15 -3.22
N PHE A 88 9.77 -3.86 -2.11
CA PHE A 88 11.00 -3.07 -2.09
C PHE A 88 12.11 -3.69 -2.96
N ASP A 89 12.20 -5.02 -2.99
CA ASP A 89 13.14 -5.78 -3.83
C ASP A 89 12.96 -5.50 -5.33
N ILE A 90 11.73 -5.26 -5.79
CA ILE A 90 11.43 -4.87 -7.17
C ILE A 90 11.71 -3.38 -7.36
N PHE A 91 11.33 -2.55 -6.39
CA PHE A 91 11.58 -1.10 -6.41
C PHE A 91 13.07 -0.76 -6.53
N GLU A 92 13.93 -1.38 -5.72
CA GLU A 92 15.38 -1.19 -5.71
C GLU A 92 15.99 -1.37 -7.11
N LYS A 93 15.53 -2.37 -7.85
CA LYS A 93 16.00 -2.66 -9.22
C LYS A 93 15.40 -1.72 -10.26
N LYS A 94 14.19 -1.21 -10.01
CA LYS A 94 13.41 -0.44 -10.98
C LYS A 94 13.81 1.03 -10.99
N ILE A 95 14.08 1.63 -9.83
CA ILE A 95 14.40 3.05 -9.73
C ILE A 95 15.67 3.43 -10.49
N GLN A 96 16.61 2.50 -10.60
CA GLN A 96 17.84 2.67 -11.40
C GLN A 96 17.58 2.72 -12.92
N LYS A 97 16.35 2.42 -13.37
CA LYS A 97 15.98 2.29 -14.79
C LYS A 97 14.84 3.20 -15.20
N VAL A 98 13.89 3.41 -14.29
CA VAL A 98 12.68 4.21 -14.54
C VAL A 98 12.59 5.30 -13.47
N PRO A 99 12.68 6.59 -13.85
CA PRO A 99 12.60 7.70 -12.91
C PRO A 99 11.27 7.69 -12.15
N LEU A 100 11.27 8.09 -10.86
CA LEU A 100 10.03 8.22 -10.09
C LEU A 100 9.05 9.25 -10.68
N SER A 101 9.59 10.27 -11.34
CA SER A 101 8.82 11.38 -11.93
C SER A 101 7.85 10.96 -13.04
N VAL A 102 7.91 9.71 -13.53
CA VAL A 102 6.87 9.15 -14.40
C VAL A 102 5.52 8.99 -13.69
N CYS A 103 5.55 8.86 -12.36
CA CYS A 103 4.35 8.87 -11.53
C CYS A 103 3.98 10.32 -11.20
N GLU A 104 2.70 10.66 -11.37
CA GLU A 104 2.21 12.01 -11.09
C GLU A 104 2.51 12.48 -9.66
N TRP A 105 2.43 11.59 -8.68
CA TRP A 105 2.69 11.94 -7.28
C TRP A 105 4.14 12.35 -7.02
N PHE A 106 5.08 11.87 -7.84
CA PHE A 106 6.52 12.04 -7.62
C PHE A 106 7.17 12.91 -8.72
N LYS A 107 6.39 13.73 -9.43
CA LYS A 107 6.87 14.59 -10.52
C LYS A 107 8.03 15.50 -10.12
N ASP A 108 8.05 15.95 -8.87
CA ASP A 108 9.06 16.88 -8.35
C ASP A 108 10.28 16.16 -7.74
N TYR A 109 10.33 14.82 -7.78
CA TYR A 109 11.47 14.07 -7.27
C TYR A 109 12.75 14.35 -8.06
N GLN A 110 13.85 14.65 -7.37
CA GLN A 110 15.17 14.87 -7.94
C GLN A 110 16.15 13.85 -7.37
N PRO A 111 16.79 13.01 -8.20
CA PRO A 111 17.80 12.06 -7.72
C PRO A 111 19.07 12.80 -7.29
N ILE A 112 19.63 12.43 -6.13
CA ILE A 112 20.81 13.09 -5.55
C ILE A 112 22.12 12.43 -6.01
N ALA A 113 22.12 11.11 -6.18
CA ALA A 113 23.25 10.33 -6.67
C ALA A 113 22.74 8.97 -7.20
N PRO A 114 23.40 8.35 -8.20
CA PRO A 114 22.98 7.05 -8.72
C PRO A 114 23.32 5.89 -7.77
N GLY A 115 22.61 4.77 -7.92
CA GLY A 115 22.94 3.51 -7.23
C GLY A 115 22.30 3.40 -5.84
N LYS A 116 23.00 2.82 -4.86
CA LYS A 116 22.40 2.53 -3.53
C LYS A 116 21.92 3.78 -2.79
N GLN A 117 22.61 4.90 -2.95
CA GLN A 117 22.22 6.18 -2.34
C GLN A 117 20.92 6.72 -2.93
N GLU A 118 20.62 6.41 -4.20
CA GLU A 118 19.35 6.77 -4.84
C GLU A 118 18.17 6.02 -4.22
N VAL A 119 18.37 4.71 -4.01
CA VAL A 119 17.33 3.81 -3.49
C VAL A 119 16.93 4.22 -2.08
N GLU A 120 17.90 4.53 -1.22
CA GLU A 120 17.65 4.98 0.16
C GLU A 120 17.00 6.36 0.22
N HIS A 121 17.38 7.28 -0.67
CA HIS A 121 16.76 8.60 -0.73
C HIS A 121 15.32 8.57 -1.24
N ALA A 122 15.01 7.61 -2.11
CA ALA A 122 13.70 7.46 -2.72
C ALA A 122 12.68 6.68 -1.90
N TYR A 123 13.14 5.93 -0.89
CA TYR A 123 12.32 5.11 0.00
C TYR A 123 11.88 5.91 1.24
#